data_AF-A0A1B6JES0-F1
#
_entry.id   AF-A0A1B6JES0-F1
#
_cell.length_a   1.000
_cell.length_b   1.000
_cell.length_c   1.000
_cell.angle_alpha   90.00
_cell.angle_beta   90.00
_cell.angle_gamma   90.00
#
_symmetry.space_group_name_H-M   'P 1'
#
loop_
_entity.id
_entity.type
_entity.pdbx_description
1 polymer ?
#
loop_
_entity_poly.entity_id
_entity_poly.type
_entity_poly.pdbx_seq_one_letter_code
_entity_poly.pdbx_strand_id
1 'polypeptide(L)'
;SRTDCYQCRARRGGCEVTVSVQSLANMLLKCQCADLQHCECQYHARGSAPNEIFVNRSLHLENIKYYGFDMDYTIAEYKSPQYERLGFNLIKERLVSLGYPQEILEFEYDPSFPIRGLWFDTLYGNLLKVDAYGNILVCVHGFTFLKHNEVYELYPNKFLQLDESRVYVLNTLFNLPETYLLACLIDFFTNSAQYTKDKTGVKSGNLLMSFKSIFQDVRNATDWVHIQGDLKSETVKSGNLLMSFKSIFQDVRNATDWVHIQG
;
A
#
# COMPACT_ATOMS: atom_id res chain seq x y z
N SER A 1 1.56 -33.89 -14.73
CA SER A 1 2.89 -34.54 -14.75
C SER A 1 3.68 -34.03 -13.56
N ARG A 2 3.90 -34.93 -12.58
CA ARG A 2 4.84 -34.93 -11.44
C ARG A 2 5.30 -33.58 -10.85
N THR A 3 4.73 -33.23 -9.70
CA THR A 3 5.40 -32.46 -8.63
C THR A 3 6.28 -33.41 -7.83
N ASP A 4 7.59 -33.33 -8.02
CA ASP A 4 8.55 -34.06 -7.20
C ASP A 4 8.77 -33.36 -5.86
N CYS A 5 8.50 -34.11 -4.80
CA CYS A 5 8.71 -33.74 -3.40
C CYS A 5 10.14 -34.14 -3.02
N TYR A 6 11.07 -33.18 -3.00
CA TYR A 6 12.41 -33.43 -2.48
C TYR A 6 12.45 -33.19 -0.97
N GLN A 7 12.48 -34.30 -0.22
CA GLN A 7 12.96 -34.34 1.16
C GLN A 7 14.46 -33.99 1.19
N CYS A 8 14.87 -33.05 2.05
CA CYS A 8 16.28 -32.94 2.48
C CYS A 8 16.36 -32.94 4.01
N ARG A 9 16.99 -34.01 4.53
CA ARG A 9 17.40 -34.21 5.93
C ARG A 9 18.47 -33.19 6.31
N ALA A 10 18.34 -32.61 7.50
CA ALA A 10 19.38 -31.80 8.13
C ALA A 10 20.65 -32.63 8.38
N ARG A 11 21.79 -32.16 7.86
CA ARG A 11 23.10 -32.41 8.43
C ARG A 11 23.81 -31.06 8.63
N ARG A 12 24.56 -31.01 9.73
CA ARG A 12 25.26 -29.84 10.29
C ARG A 12 26.11 -29.12 9.24
N GLY A 13 25.99 -27.79 9.19
CA GLY A 13 26.91 -26.87 8.49
C GLY A 13 26.28 -26.21 7.27
N GLY A 14 26.15 -24.88 7.33
CA GLY A 14 25.81 -24.00 6.21
C GLY A 14 24.33 -23.99 5.82
N CYS A 15 23.58 -22.97 6.26
CA CYS A 15 22.21 -22.75 5.80
C CYS A 15 22.22 -21.69 4.68
N GLU A 16 22.24 -22.14 3.43
CA GLU A 16 21.76 -21.33 2.30
C GLU A 16 20.23 -21.37 2.33
N VAL A 17 19.60 -20.21 2.55
CA VAL A 17 18.14 -20.06 2.48
C VAL A 17 17.83 -19.17 1.28
N THR A 18 17.31 -19.78 0.22
CA THR A 18 16.75 -19.10 -0.94
C THR A 18 15.37 -18.54 -0.57
N VAL A 19 15.21 -17.23 -0.70
CA VAL A 19 13.97 -16.49 -0.42
C VAL A 19 13.01 -16.64 -1.61
N SER A 20 11.79 -17.13 -1.34
CA SER A 20 10.68 -17.19 -2.31
C SER A 20 9.70 -16.04 -2.06
N VAL A 21 9.24 -15.41 -3.15
CA VAL A 21 8.49 -14.15 -3.21
C VAL A 21 7.08 -14.30 -2.61
N GLN A 22 6.91 -13.92 -1.33
CA GLN A 22 5.65 -13.99 -0.57
C GLN A 22 4.61 -12.90 -0.93
N SER A 23 4.96 -11.91 -1.76
CA SER A 23 4.04 -10.81 -2.12
C SER A 23 2.94 -11.21 -3.12
N LEU A 24 3.10 -12.32 -3.84
CA LEU A 24 2.18 -12.71 -4.93
C LEU A 24 0.97 -13.52 -4.42
N ALA A 25 1.14 -14.27 -3.33
CA ALA A 25 0.12 -15.21 -2.85
C ALA A 25 -1.14 -14.51 -2.33
N ASN A 26 -1.01 -13.38 -1.61
CA ASN A 26 -2.16 -12.70 -1.02
C ASN A 26 -3.09 -12.04 -2.06
N MET A 27 -2.57 -11.69 -3.24
CA MET A 27 -3.38 -11.12 -4.32
C MET A 27 -3.99 -12.21 -5.20
N LEU A 28 -3.22 -13.27 -5.50
CA LEU A 28 -3.71 -14.40 -6.30
C LEU A 28 -4.73 -15.28 -5.55
N LEU A 29 -4.62 -15.42 -4.21
CA LEU A 29 -5.61 -16.17 -3.44
C LEU A 29 -6.98 -15.51 -3.40
N LYS A 30 -7.06 -14.17 -3.36
CA LYS A 30 -8.34 -13.46 -3.44
C LYS A 30 -8.99 -13.62 -4.82
N CYS A 31 -8.21 -13.70 -5.90
CA CYS A 31 -8.74 -13.84 -7.26
C CYS A 31 -9.26 -15.24 -7.61
N GLN A 32 -8.86 -16.31 -6.92
CA GLN A 32 -9.33 -17.68 -7.22
C GLN A 32 -10.53 -18.14 -6.39
N CYS A 33 -10.92 -17.40 -5.35
CA CYS A 33 -11.94 -17.81 -4.38
C CYS A 33 -13.29 -17.07 -4.52
N ALA A 34 -13.61 -16.52 -5.71
CA ALA A 34 -14.89 -15.82 -5.92
C ALA A 34 -16.13 -16.74 -5.90
N ASP A 35 -15.98 -18.07 -5.97
CA ASP A 35 -17.10 -19.01 -6.11
C ASP A 35 -17.21 -20.09 -5.00
N LEU A 36 -16.53 -19.94 -3.86
CA LEU A 36 -16.64 -20.89 -2.75
C LEU A 36 -16.97 -20.16 -1.45
N GLN A 37 -18.24 -20.22 -1.05
CA GLN A 37 -18.64 -20.00 0.33
C GLN A 37 -17.77 -20.89 1.23
N HIS A 38 -17.00 -20.27 2.12
CA HIS A 38 -16.11 -20.91 3.11
C HIS A 38 -14.82 -21.54 2.55
N CYS A 39 -13.78 -20.72 2.40
CA CYS A 39 -12.39 -21.17 2.47
C CYS A 39 -11.60 -20.26 3.44
N GLU A 40 -11.50 -20.69 4.70
CA GLU A 40 -10.43 -20.25 5.59
C GLU A 40 -9.13 -20.91 5.13
N CYS A 41 -8.45 -20.31 4.16
CA CYS A 41 -7.07 -20.67 3.86
C CYS A 41 -6.16 -20.06 4.94
N GLN A 42 -6.05 -20.73 6.08
CA GLN A 42 -4.96 -20.51 7.02
C GLN A 42 -3.65 -20.90 6.34
N TYR A 43 -2.99 -19.92 5.71
CA TYR A 43 -1.56 -20.02 5.43
C TYR A 43 -0.85 -20.03 6.78
N HIS A 44 -0.66 -21.22 7.34
CA HIS A 44 0.36 -21.45 8.36
C HIS A 44 1.71 -21.18 7.70
N ALA A 45 2.17 -19.92 7.75
CA ALA A 45 3.59 -19.64 7.76
C ALA A 45 4.19 -20.55 8.84
N ARG A 46 5.09 -21.45 8.45
CA ARG A 46 5.89 -22.21 9.41
C ARG A 46 6.49 -21.18 10.37
N GLY A 47 6.16 -21.31 11.66
CA GLY A 47 6.18 -20.26 12.65
C GLY A 47 7.41 -19.37 12.63
N SER A 48 7.22 -18.11 12.23
CA SER A 48 8.10 -17.03 12.67
C SER A 48 7.59 -16.57 14.03
N ALA A 49 8.43 -16.64 15.06
CA ALA A 49 8.05 -16.04 16.33
C ALA A 49 7.90 -14.51 16.16
N PRO A 50 6.96 -13.85 16.86
CA PRO A 50 6.70 -12.41 16.70
C PRO A 50 7.90 -11.50 17.04
N ASN A 51 8.98 -12.06 17.59
CA ASN A 51 10.16 -11.35 18.05
C ASN A 51 11.44 -11.67 17.24
N GLU A 52 11.30 -12.26 16.05
CA GLU A 52 12.46 -12.59 15.20
C GLU A 52 12.95 -11.38 14.40
N ILE A 53 14.28 -11.25 14.27
CA ILE A 53 14.93 -10.27 13.39
C ILE A 53 15.43 -11.00 12.15
N PHE A 54 14.88 -10.66 10.99
CA PHE A 54 15.27 -11.26 9.71
C PHE A 54 16.56 -10.61 9.16
N VAL A 55 17.42 -11.44 8.54
CA VAL A 55 18.74 -11.01 8.06
C VAL A 55 18.85 -11.23 6.55
N ASN A 56 18.96 -10.14 5.78
CA ASN A 56 19.24 -10.20 4.34
C ASN A 56 20.74 -10.25 4.04
N ARG A 57 21.56 -9.55 4.84
CA ARG A 57 23.03 -9.50 4.74
C ARG A 57 23.61 -9.62 6.14
N SER A 58 24.70 -10.37 6.27
CA SER A 58 25.41 -10.53 7.54
C SER A 58 25.83 -9.17 8.11
N LEU A 59 25.57 -8.96 9.39
CA LEU A 59 25.85 -7.71 10.09
C LEU A 59 26.41 -8.01 11.48
N HIS A 60 27.58 -7.45 11.79
CA HIS A 60 28.25 -7.58 13.08
C HIS A 60 27.84 -6.40 13.98
N LEU A 61 26.92 -6.64 14.93
CA LEU A 61 26.38 -5.60 15.80
C LEU A 61 27.45 -4.92 16.67
N GLU A 62 28.54 -5.62 17.00
CA GLU A 62 29.69 -5.09 17.75
C GLU A 62 30.38 -3.90 17.07
N ASN A 63 30.29 -3.79 15.75
CA ASN A 63 30.93 -2.72 14.97
C ASN A 63 30.04 -1.47 14.83
N ILE A 64 28.80 -1.52 15.31
CA ILE A 64 27.85 -0.40 15.22
C ILE A 64 28.03 0.53 16.43
N LYS A 65 28.36 1.80 16.17
CA LYS A 65 28.54 2.83 17.21
C LYS A 65 27.35 3.77 17.38
N TYR A 66 26.50 3.86 16.37
CA TYR A 66 25.38 4.81 16.32
C TYR A 66 24.13 4.10 15.85
N TYR A 67 23.01 4.38 16.54
CA TYR A 67 21.69 3.86 16.20
C TYR A 67 20.79 5.05 15.87
N GLY A 68 20.33 5.10 14.62
CA GLY A 68 19.37 6.10 14.16
C GLY A 68 17.97 5.50 14.10
N PHE A 69 16.97 6.25 14.58
CA PHE A 69 15.57 5.85 14.52
C PHE A 69 14.76 6.89 13.74
N ASP A 70 13.91 6.40 12.84
CA ASP A 70 12.82 7.21 12.28
C ASP A 70 11.65 7.24 13.29
N MET A 71 10.77 8.24 13.17
CA MET A 71 9.66 8.42 14.10
C MET A 71 8.40 7.70 13.62
N ASP A 72 7.87 8.14 12.49
CA ASP A 72 6.58 7.72 11.97
C ASP A 72 6.62 6.28 11.45
N TYR A 73 5.66 5.46 11.88
CA TYR A 73 5.60 4.01 11.56
C TYR A 73 6.84 3.20 11.96
N THR A 74 7.78 3.78 12.72
CA THR A 74 8.96 3.11 13.26
C THR A 74 8.92 3.08 14.79
N ILE A 75 8.98 4.24 15.44
CA ILE A 75 8.79 4.37 16.90
C ILE A 75 7.30 4.55 17.21
N ALA A 76 6.65 5.43 16.45
CA ALA A 76 5.25 5.77 16.62
C ALA A 76 4.41 4.95 15.63
N GLU A 77 3.87 3.84 16.12
CA GLU A 77 2.99 2.97 15.34
C GLU A 77 1.56 3.52 15.36
N TYR A 78 1.09 3.99 14.21
CA TYR A 78 -0.30 4.38 14.04
C TYR A 78 -1.20 3.16 14.00
N LYS A 79 -2.34 3.20 14.70
CA LYS A 79 -3.28 2.09 14.79
C LYS A 79 -4.10 1.99 13.50
N SER A 80 -4.00 0.82 12.87
CA SER A 80 -4.79 0.45 11.69
C SER A 80 -6.11 -0.22 12.11
N PRO A 81 -7.26 0.10 11.49
CA PRO A 81 -7.45 1.01 10.35
C PRO A 81 -7.85 2.45 10.74
N GLN A 82 -7.78 2.81 12.04
CA GLN A 82 -8.34 4.05 12.55
C GLN A 82 -7.62 5.29 12.00
N TYR A 83 -6.29 5.24 11.92
CA TYR A 83 -5.49 6.35 11.42
C TYR A 83 -5.69 6.56 9.91
N GLU A 84 -5.69 5.47 9.14
CA GLU A 84 -5.93 5.52 7.70
C GLU A 84 -7.33 6.04 7.38
N ARG A 85 -8.35 5.62 8.15
CA ARG A 85 -9.72 6.12 8.02
C ARG A 85 -9.82 7.61 8.31
N LEU A 86 -9.11 8.11 9.32
CA LEU A 86 -9.06 9.54 9.62
C LEU A 86 -8.43 10.31 8.45
N GLY A 87 -7.28 9.86 7.96
CA GLY A 87 -6.62 10.47 6.80
C GLY A 87 -7.53 10.47 5.57
N PHE A 88 -8.18 9.35 5.28
CA PHE A 88 -9.14 9.22 4.18
C PHE A 88 -10.28 10.24 4.28
N ASN A 89 -10.88 10.40 5.46
CA ASN A 89 -11.98 11.34 5.68
C ASN A 89 -11.57 12.80 5.48
N LEU A 90 -10.40 13.19 5.97
CA LEU A 90 -9.91 14.56 5.80
C LEU A 90 -9.55 14.85 4.33
N ILE A 91 -9.01 13.87 3.60
CA ILE A 91 -8.66 14.05 2.19
C ILE A 91 -9.94 14.21 1.34
N LYS A 92 -10.99 13.41 1.57
CA LYS A 92 -12.26 13.56 0.82
C LYS A 92 -12.92 14.91 1.08
N GLU A 93 -12.94 15.39 2.33
CA GLU A 93 -13.45 16.72 2.67
C GLU A 93 -12.66 17.82 1.95
N ARG A 94 -11.32 17.67 1.91
CA ARG A 94 -10.46 18.60 1.18
C ARG A 94 -10.74 18.60 -0.31
N LEU A 95 -10.90 17.45 -0.95
CA LEU A 95 -11.23 17.37 -2.38
C LEU A 95 -12.57 18.05 -2.69
N VAL A 96 -13.59 17.82 -1.87
CA VAL A 96 -14.90 18.47 -2.04
C VAL A 96 -14.78 19.99 -1.90
N SER A 97 -13.94 20.49 -0.98
CA SER A 97 -13.66 21.92 -0.88
C SER A 97 -12.99 22.52 -2.13
N LEU A 98 -12.30 21.69 -2.93
CA LEU A 98 -11.68 22.08 -4.20
C LEU A 98 -12.66 22.02 -5.39
N GLY A 99 -13.90 21.58 -5.17
CA GLY A 99 -14.95 21.51 -6.20
C GLY A 99 -15.24 20.11 -6.74
N TYR A 100 -14.72 19.06 -6.11
CA TYR A 100 -15.13 17.69 -6.43
C TYR A 100 -16.60 17.42 -6.01
N PRO A 101 -17.29 16.46 -6.66
CA PRO A 101 -18.68 16.11 -6.35
C PRO A 101 -18.92 15.74 -4.88
N GLN A 102 -20.07 16.13 -4.33
CA GLN A 102 -20.41 15.92 -2.91
C GLN A 102 -20.59 14.44 -2.55
N GLU A 103 -20.94 13.62 -3.55
CA GLU A 103 -21.11 12.17 -3.45
C GLU A 103 -19.84 11.46 -2.93
N ILE A 104 -18.66 12.08 -3.11
CA ILE A 104 -17.39 11.55 -2.60
C ILE A 104 -17.36 11.52 -1.06
N LEU A 105 -18.15 12.35 -0.38
CA LEU A 105 -18.27 12.31 1.10
C LEU A 105 -18.90 11.01 1.60
N GLU A 106 -19.66 10.30 0.76
CA GLU A 106 -20.30 9.03 1.11
C GLU A 106 -19.31 7.86 1.11
N PHE A 107 -18.10 8.05 0.58
CA PHE A 107 -17.11 6.98 0.55
C PHE A 107 -16.67 6.58 1.97
N GLU A 108 -16.59 5.26 2.17
CA GLU A 108 -16.08 4.63 3.39
C GLU A 108 -14.77 3.91 3.13
N TYR A 109 -13.80 4.12 4.02
CA TYR A 109 -12.49 3.48 3.93
C TYR A 109 -12.58 1.96 4.22
N ASP A 110 -12.22 1.15 3.22
CA ASP A 110 -12.04 -0.29 3.35
C ASP A 110 -10.55 -0.65 3.42
N PRO A 111 -10.03 -1.10 4.58
CA PRO A 111 -8.63 -1.51 4.73
C PRO A 111 -8.29 -2.81 3.97
N SER A 112 -9.27 -3.55 3.46
CA SER A 112 -9.06 -4.85 2.81
C SER A 112 -8.52 -4.75 1.37
N PHE A 113 -8.70 -3.58 0.74
CA PHE A 113 -8.35 -3.32 -0.66
C PHE A 113 -6.90 -2.83 -0.85
N PRO A 114 -6.44 -1.72 -0.22
CA PRO A 114 -5.14 -1.16 -0.55
C PRO A 114 -4.00 -2.04 -0.03
N ILE A 115 -2.99 -2.24 -0.87
CA ILE A 115 -1.74 -2.93 -0.51
C ILE A 115 -0.58 -1.97 -0.77
N ARG A 116 0.42 -1.99 0.10
CA ARG A 116 1.64 -1.18 -0.05
C ARG A 116 2.44 -1.59 -1.29
N GLY A 117 3.08 -0.62 -1.93
CA GLY A 117 3.96 -0.81 -3.08
C GLY A 117 3.19 -1.10 -4.36
N LEU A 118 1.98 -0.54 -4.50
CA LEU A 118 1.27 -0.47 -5.77
C LEU A 118 1.81 0.70 -6.59
N TRP A 119 1.79 0.53 -7.91
CA TRP A 119 2.11 1.58 -8.86
C TRP A 119 0.82 2.18 -9.37
N PHE A 120 0.72 3.50 -9.39
CA PHE A 120 -0.38 4.20 -10.01
C PHE A 120 0.06 4.71 -11.38
N ASP A 121 -0.56 4.21 -12.45
CA ASP A 121 -0.36 4.73 -13.80
C ASP A 121 -1.26 5.95 -14.04
N THR A 122 -0.64 7.14 -14.06
CA THR A 122 -1.35 8.40 -14.28
C THR A 122 -1.89 8.57 -15.70
N LEU A 123 -1.41 7.78 -16.67
CA LEU A 123 -1.89 7.85 -18.05
C LEU A 123 -3.26 7.18 -18.20
N TYR A 124 -3.42 5.97 -17.65
CA TYR A 124 -4.63 5.16 -17.81
C TYR A 124 -5.47 5.01 -16.54
N GLY A 125 -5.02 5.57 -15.41
CA GLY A 125 -5.76 5.51 -14.14
C GLY A 125 -5.83 4.09 -13.57
N ASN A 126 -4.74 3.33 -13.66
CA ASN A 126 -4.72 1.95 -13.18
C ASN A 126 -3.82 1.79 -11.96
N LEU A 127 -4.27 0.99 -11.00
CA LEU A 127 -3.44 0.47 -9.92
C LEU A 127 -2.80 -0.84 -10.38
N LEU A 128 -1.48 -0.88 -10.36
CA LEU A 128 -0.67 -1.98 -10.86
C LEU A 128 0.13 -2.60 -9.72
N LYS A 129 0.06 -3.92 -9.62
CA LYS A 129 1.05 -4.68 -8.86
C LYS A 129 2.10 -5.18 -9.84
N VAL A 130 3.34 -4.75 -9.64
CA VAL A 130 4.47 -5.13 -10.51
C VAL A 130 5.51 -5.93 -9.74
N ASP A 131 6.29 -6.71 -10.48
CA ASP A 131 7.49 -7.36 -9.96
C ASP A 131 8.71 -6.42 -9.95
N ALA A 132 9.87 -6.93 -9.53
CA ALA A 132 11.12 -6.17 -9.49
C ALA A 132 11.65 -5.76 -10.89
N TYR A 133 11.15 -6.39 -11.95
CA TYR A 133 11.56 -6.12 -13.33
C TYR A 133 10.58 -5.19 -14.05
N GLY A 134 9.41 -4.87 -13.48
CA GLY A 134 8.38 -4.05 -14.11
C GLY A 134 7.30 -4.85 -14.85
N ASN A 135 7.25 -6.17 -14.69
CA ASN A 135 6.17 -6.99 -15.22
C ASN A 135 4.91 -6.82 -14.38
N ILE A 136 3.77 -6.62 -15.04
CA ILE A 136 2.46 -6.41 -14.42
C ILE A 136 1.90 -7.76 -13.98
N LEU A 137 1.79 -7.94 -12.67
CA LEU A 137 1.19 -9.12 -12.04
C LEU A 137 -0.33 -8.98 -11.95
N VAL A 138 -0.80 -7.81 -11.52
CA VAL A 138 -2.22 -7.49 -11.40
C VAL A 138 -2.46 -6.04 -11.83
N CYS A 139 -3.59 -5.80 -12.48
CA CYS A 139 -4.03 -4.49 -12.92
C CYS A 139 -5.48 -4.28 -12.50
N VAL A 140 -5.76 -3.16 -11.84
CA VAL A 140 -7.09 -2.79 -11.35
C VAL A 140 -7.42 -1.39 -11.83
N HIS A 141 -8.61 -1.23 -12.40
CA HIS A 141 -9.17 0.06 -12.81
C HIS A 141 -10.39 0.37 -11.93
N GLY A 142 -10.27 1.37 -11.05
CA GLY A 142 -11.25 1.57 -9.97
C GLY A 142 -11.29 0.34 -9.05
N PHE A 143 -12.43 -0.36 -9.02
CA PHE A 143 -12.57 -1.67 -8.36
C PHE A 143 -12.63 -2.86 -9.32
N THR A 144 -12.48 -2.63 -10.62
CA THR A 144 -12.54 -3.68 -11.64
C THR A 144 -11.16 -4.27 -11.88
N PHE A 145 -11.01 -5.58 -11.64
CA PHE A 145 -9.81 -6.32 -12.00
C PHE A 145 -9.79 -6.59 -13.50
N LEU A 146 -8.77 -6.07 -14.19
CA LEU A 146 -8.65 -6.25 -15.64
C LEU A 146 -8.16 -7.65 -15.98
N LYS A 147 -8.79 -8.27 -16.98
CA LYS A 147 -8.38 -9.58 -17.50
C LYS A 147 -7.12 -9.45 -18.34
N HIS A 148 -6.47 -10.58 -18.57
CA HIS A 148 -5.19 -10.64 -19.29
C HIS A 148 -5.23 -9.95 -20.65
N ASN A 149 -6.30 -10.15 -21.43
CA ASN A 149 -6.50 -9.53 -22.74
C ASN A 149 -6.59 -8.00 -22.64
N GLU A 150 -7.36 -7.48 -21.69
CA GLU A 150 -7.53 -6.03 -21.48
C GLU A 150 -6.21 -5.37 -21.06
N VAL A 151 -5.43 -6.06 -20.22
CA VAL A 151 -4.09 -5.59 -19.82
C VAL A 151 -3.15 -5.53 -21.03
N TYR A 152 -3.20 -6.49 -21.96
CA TYR A 152 -2.37 -6.46 -23.16
C TYR A 152 -2.71 -5.31 -24.12
N GLU A 153 -3.97 -4.87 -24.16
CA GLU A 153 -4.39 -3.73 -24.98
C GLU A 153 -3.80 -2.41 -24.46
N LEU A 154 -3.69 -2.27 -23.13
CA LEU A 154 -3.15 -1.07 -22.49
C LEU A 154 -1.62 -1.10 -22.35
N TYR A 155 -1.06 -2.29 -22.07
CA TYR A 155 0.35 -2.52 -21.80
C TYR A 155 0.87 -3.65 -22.70
N PRO A 156 1.35 -3.31 -23.91
CA PRO A 156 2.03 -4.27 -24.77
C PRO A 156 3.17 -4.95 -24.00
N ASN A 157 3.25 -6.28 -24.05
CA ASN A 157 4.19 -7.12 -23.30
C ASN A 157 3.96 -7.20 -21.78
N LYS A 158 2.85 -6.69 -21.23
CA LYS A 158 2.57 -6.65 -19.78
C LYS A 158 3.72 -6.08 -18.96
N PHE A 159 4.40 -5.09 -19.55
CA PHE A 159 5.57 -4.49 -18.96
C PHE A 159 5.34 -2.98 -18.87
N LEU A 160 5.71 -2.41 -17.73
CA LEU A 160 5.73 -0.97 -17.55
C LEU A 160 7.09 -0.57 -16.99
N GLN A 161 7.79 0.29 -17.72
CA GLN A 161 9.01 0.90 -17.21
C GLN A 161 8.66 1.91 -16.13
N LEU A 162 9.45 1.91 -15.05
CA LEU A 162 9.34 2.94 -14.03
C LEU A 162 9.81 4.28 -14.61
N ASP A 163 8.85 5.15 -14.90
CA ASP A 163 9.05 6.53 -15.34
C ASP A 163 8.30 7.43 -14.37
N GLU A 164 9.03 8.23 -13.59
CA GLU A 164 8.47 9.10 -12.55
C GLU A 164 7.46 10.13 -13.10
N SER A 165 7.52 10.43 -14.41
CA SER A 165 6.58 11.36 -15.04
C SER A 165 5.17 10.77 -15.27
N ARG A 166 5.08 9.44 -15.27
CA ARG A 166 3.87 8.66 -15.57
C ARG A 166 3.44 7.78 -14.39
N VAL A 167 4.39 7.20 -13.68
CA VAL A 167 4.15 6.20 -12.64
C VAL A 167 4.50 6.77 -11.29
N TYR A 168 3.56 6.66 -10.36
CA TYR A 168 3.80 6.97 -8.96
C TYR A 168 3.80 5.70 -8.10
N VAL A 169 4.79 5.54 -7.24
CA VAL A 169 4.95 4.34 -6.40
C VAL A 169 4.46 4.61 -4.97
N LEU A 170 3.38 3.94 -4.58
CA LEU A 170 2.70 4.11 -3.29
C LEU A 170 3.37 3.23 -2.21
N ASN A 171 4.56 3.61 -1.78
CA ASN A 171 5.44 2.79 -0.93
C ASN A 171 5.24 2.96 0.58
N THR A 172 4.67 4.07 1.04
CA THR A 172 4.54 4.34 2.48
C THR A 172 3.17 3.93 3.00
N LEU A 173 3.06 3.68 4.30
CA LEU A 173 1.76 3.40 4.92
C LEU A 173 0.83 4.64 4.89
N PHE A 174 1.41 5.85 4.82
CA PHE A 174 0.66 7.08 4.57
C PHE A 174 -0.05 7.11 3.22
N ASN A 175 0.41 6.32 2.25
CA ASN A 175 -0.23 6.27 0.94
C ASN A 175 -1.45 5.33 0.89
N LEU A 176 -1.76 4.56 1.94
CA LEU A 176 -2.90 3.63 1.91
C LEU A 176 -4.25 4.34 1.71
N PRO A 177 -4.56 5.45 2.43
CA PRO A 177 -5.78 6.22 2.18
C PRO A 177 -5.86 6.77 0.76
N GLU A 178 -4.77 7.35 0.25
CA GLU A 178 -4.65 7.89 -1.10
C GLU A 178 -4.86 6.79 -2.16
N THR A 179 -4.27 5.60 -1.96
CA THR A 179 -4.40 4.45 -2.86
C THR A 179 -5.86 4.03 -3.01
N TYR A 180 -6.56 3.90 -1.88
CA TYR A 180 -7.96 3.50 -1.89
C TYR A 180 -8.85 4.61 -2.46
N LEU A 181 -8.58 5.88 -2.13
CA LEU A 181 -9.33 7.01 -2.65
C LEU A 181 -9.22 7.15 -4.18
N LEU A 182 -8.03 6.91 -4.75
CA LEU A 182 -7.85 6.86 -6.20
C LEU A 182 -8.72 5.78 -6.83
N ALA A 183 -8.80 4.60 -6.23
CA ALA A 183 -9.70 3.54 -6.70
C ALA A 183 -11.17 3.96 -6.63
N CYS A 184 -11.61 4.55 -5.51
CA CYS A 184 -12.98 5.06 -5.35
C CYS A 184 -13.33 6.12 -6.41
N LEU A 185 -12.44 7.10 -6.62
CA LEU A 185 -12.67 8.18 -7.58
C LEU A 185 -12.77 7.65 -9.01
N ILE A 186 -11.83 6.78 -9.38
CA ILE A 186 -11.80 6.21 -10.73
C ILE A 186 -13.05 5.35 -10.95
N ASP A 187 -13.45 4.54 -9.97
CA ASP A 187 -14.68 3.77 -10.04
C ASP A 187 -15.92 4.67 -10.17
N PHE A 188 -16.02 5.69 -9.33
CA PHE A 188 -17.13 6.65 -9.33
C PHE A 188 -17.28 7.37 -10.67
N PHE A 189 -16.20 7.96 -11.20
CA PHE A 189 -16.26 8.66 -12.48
C PHE A 189 -16.47 7.71 -13.67
N THR A 190 -16.03 6.46 -13.54
CA THR A 190 -16.22 5.43 -14.56
C THR A 190 -17.68 4.94 -14.58
N ASN A 191 -18.31 4.77 -13.42
CA ASN A 191 -19.66 4.20 -13.33
C ASN A 191 -20.78 5.23 -13.30
N SER A 192 -20.46 6.52 -13.10
CA SER A 192 -21.45 7.60 -13.11
C SER A 192 -21.94 7.93 -14.53
N ALA A 193 -23.26 8.00 -14.69
CA ALA A 193 -23.90 8.34 -15.97
C ALA A 193 -23.62 9.77 -16.45
N GLN A 194 -23.12 10.64 -15.57
CA GLN A 194 -22.81 12.04 -15.88
C GLN A 194 -21.48 12.21 -16.63
N TYR A 195 -20.62 11.19 -16.59
CA TYR A 195 -19.27 11.24 -17.15
C TYR A 195 -19.13 10.23 -18.30
N THR A 196 -18.40 10.62 -19.33
CA THR A 196 -18.04 9.73 -20.44
C THR A 196 -16.61 9.26 -20.26
N LYS A 197 -16.40 7.93 -20.26
CA LYS A 197 -15.08 7.31 -20.18
C LYS A 197 -14.24 7.69 -21.40
N ASP A 198 -12.99 8.07 -21.15
CA ASP A 198 -11.96 8.22 -22.17
C ASP A 198 -10.75 7.35 -21.77
N LYS A 199 -9.84 7.07 -22.71
CA LYS A 199 -8.66 6.24 -22.44
C LYS A 199 -7.75 6.85 -21.37
N THR A 200 -7.70 8.18 -21.28
CA THR A 200 -6.76 8.91 -20.42
C THR A 200 -7.44 9.71 -19.30
N GLY A 201 -8.73 9.51 -19.11
CA GLY A 201 -9.50 10.23 -18.11
C GLY A 201 -11.01 10.12 -18.33
N VAL A 202 -11.73 11.12 -17.86
CA VAL A 202 -13.19 11.20 -17.97
C VAL A 202 -13.62 12.57 -18.49
N LYS A 203 -14.70 12.60 -19.27
CA LYS A 203 -15.27 13.84 -19.81
C LYS A 203 -16.59 14.16 -19.13
N SER A 204 -16.76 15.42 -18.76
CA SER A 204 -18.05 15.99 -18.33
C SER A 204 -18.38 17.17 -19.25
N GLY A 205 -19.28 16.95 -20.21
CA GLY A 205 -19.53 17.91 -21.29
C GLY A 205 -18.25 18.24 -22.08
N ASN A 206 -17.81 19.49 -22.01
CA ASN A 206 -16.59 19.98 -22.68
C ASN A 206 -15.33 19.91 -21.81
N LEU A 207 -15.45 19.52 -20.54
CA LEU A 207 -14.33 19.42 -19.61
C LEU A 207 -13.73 18.01 -19.65
N LEU A 208 -12.42 17.91 -19.89
CA LEU A 208 -11.66 16.67 -19.78
C LEU A 208 -10.88 16.67 -18.46
N MET A 209 -11.18 15.70 -17.61
CA MET A 209 -10.43 15.41 -16.39
C MET A 209 -9.53 14.21 -16.65
N SER A 210 -8.24 14.47 -16.83
CA SER A 210 -7.25 13.39 -17.01
C SER A 210 -7.04 12.62 -15.69
N PHE A 211 -6.67 11.35 -15.78
CA PHE A 211 -6.31 10.59 -14.57
C PHE A 211 -5.10 11.19 -13.85
N LYS A 212 -4.18 11.81 -14.61
CA LYS A 212 -3.05 12.56 -14.07
C LYS A 212 -3.47 13.77 -13.24
N SER A 213 -4.44 14.56 -13.71
CA SER A 213 -4.94 15.70 -12.93
C SER A 213 -5.66 15.23 -11.66
N ILE A 214 -6.48 14.18 -11.76
CA ILE A 214 -7.16 13.59 -10.58
C ILE A 214 -6.13 13.13 -9.55
N PHE A 215 -5.09 12.43 -9.99
CA PHE A 215 -4.00 12.01 -9.13
C PHE A 215 -3.28 13.19 -8.48
N GLN A 216 -2.97 14.23 -9.23
CA GLN A 216 -2.31 15.42 -8.70
C GLN A 216 -3.17 16.12 -7.65
N ASP A 217 -4.48 16.21 -7.85
CA ASP A 217 -5.41 16.82 -6.90
C ASP A 217 -5.48 16.01 -5.59
N VAL A 218 -5.55 14.68 -5.68
CA VAL A 218 -5.51 13.78 -4.52
C VAL A 218 -4.18 13.92 -3.77
N ARG A 219 -3.06 13.97 -4.51
CA ARG A 219 -1.74 14.11 -3.91
C ARG A 219 -1.61 15.45 -3.18
N ASN A 220 -2.03 16.54 -3.82
CA ASN A 220 -2.03 17.87 -3.23
C ASN A 220 -2.94 17.94 -1.99
N ALA A 221 -4.10 17.28 -2.03
CA ALA A 221 -5.00 17.21 -0.87
C ALA A 221 -4.39 16.40 0.28
N THR A 222 -3.73 15.29 -0.03
CA THR A 222 -3.00 14.45 0.95
C THR A 222 -1.89 15.27 1.61
N ASP A 223 -1.03 15.91 0.83
CA ASP A 223 0.05 16.75 1.34
C ASP A 223 -0.49 17.92 2.17
N TRP A 224 -1.59 18.55 1.75
CA TRP A 224 -2.25 19.61 2.52
C TRP A 224 -2.74 19.10 3.87
N VAL A 225 -3.40 17.95 3.92
CA VAL A 225 -3.91 17.34 5.16
C VAL A 225 -2.76 17.00 6.13
N HIS A 226 -1.60 16.56 5.62
CA HIS A 226 -0.43 16.24 6.45
C HIS A 226 0.36 17.47 6.94
N ILE A 227 0.39 18.55 6.16
CA ILE A 227 1.22 19.74 6.46
C ILE A 227 0.41 20.84 7.15
N GLN A 228 -0.76 21.17 6.61
CA GLN A 228 -1.57 22.34 6.96
C GLN A 228 -2.89 21.96 7.63
N GLY A 229 -3.37 20.74 7.42
CA GLY A 229 -4.67 20.27 7.90
C GLY A 229 -4.66 19.81 9.36
N ASP A 230 -5.83 19.38 9.79
CA ASP A 230 -6.09 18.98 11.17
C ASP A 230 -5.64 17.56 11.51
N LEU A 231 -5.00 16.82 10.60
CA LEU A 231 -4.62 15.44 10.85
C LEU A 231 -3.73 15.32 12.10
N LYS A 232 -2.74 16.19 12.24
CA LYS A 232 -1.84 16.20 13.41
C LYS A 232 -2.58 16.62 14.68
N SER A 233 -3.44 17.63 14.60
CA SER A 233 -4.18 18.13 15.76
C SER A 233 -5.17 17.09 16.28
N GLU A 234 -5.90 16.42 15.39
CA GLU A 234 -6.84 15.33 15.71
C GLU A 234 -6.10 14.08 16.21
N THR A 235 -4.94 13.75 15.65
CA THR A 235 -4.10 12.65 16.13
C THR A 235 -3.65 12.88 17.56
N VAL A 236 -3.22 14.09 17.92
CA VAL A 236 -2.80 14.41 19.29
C VAL A 236 -3.98 14.40 20.26
N LYS A 237 -5.13 14.96 19.88
CA LYS A 237 -6.36 14.94 20.70
C LYS A 237 -6.83 13.51 21.01
N SER A 238 -6.71 12.62 20.04
CA SER A 238 -7.17 11.22 20.13
C SER A 238 -6.02 10.22 20.28
N GLY A 239 -4.89 10.65 20.86
CA GLY A 239 -3.61 9.93 20.83
C GLY A 239 -3.70 8.46 21.24
N ASN A 240 -4.44 8.10 22.29
CA ASN A 240 -4.57 6.70 22.73
C ASN A 240 -5.39 5.82 21.77
N LEU A 241 -6.24 6.43 20.92
CA LEU A 241 -7.09 5.73 19.96
C LEU A 241 -6.38 5.53 18.61
N LEU A 242 -5.48 6.45 18.25
CA LEU A 242 -4.86 6.52 16.92
C LEU A 242 -3.38 6.13 16.90
N MET A 243 -2.70 6.22 18.03
CA MET A 243 -1.32 5.76 18.19
C MET A 243 -1.25 4.65 19.22
N SER A 244 -0.43 3.66 18.92
CA SER A 244 0.10 2.75 19.91
C SER A 244 1.54 3.14 20.16
N PHE A 245 1.78 3.83 21.27
CA PHE A 245 3.09 3.74 21.89
C PHE A 245 3.14 2.34 22.48
N LYS A 246 3.70 1.38 21.75
CA LYS A 246 4.20 0.17 22.40
C LYS A 246 5.12 0.62 23.54
N SER A 247 5.41 -0.29 24.47
CA SER A 247 6.51 -0.10 25.42
C SER A 247 7.82 0.29 24.74
N ILE A 248 7.94 0.32 23.40
CA ILE A 248 8.96 0.99 22.58
C ILE A 248 9.61 2.22 23.24
N PHE A 249 8.92 3.16 23.89
CA PHE A 249 9.68 4.24 24.57
C PHE A 249 10.52 3.73 25.74
N GLN A 250 9.98 2.79 26.51
CA GLN A 250 10.68 2.06 27.56
C GLN A 250 11.67 1.04 26.98
N ASP A 251 11.36 0.35 25.87
CA ASP A 251 12.22 -0.67 25.26
C ASP A 251 13.36 -0.05 24.46
N VAL A 252 13.12 1.06 23.75
CA VAL A 252 14.14 1.92 23.14
C VAL A 252 14.98 2.52 24.25
N ARG A 253 14.39 3.04 25.34
CA ARG A 253 15.15 3.52 26.50
C ARG A 253 16.02 2.41 27.09
N ASN A 254 15.45 1.23 27.35
CA ASN A 254 16.17 0.07 27.86
C ASN A 254 17.26 -0.40 26.89
N ALA A 255 17.02 -0.36 25.59
CA ALA A 255 17.98 -0.74 24.56
C ALA A 255 19.10 0.30 24.40
N THR A 256 18.78 1.60 24.42
CA THR A 256 19.79 2.68 24.42
C THR A 256 20.60 2.67 25.69
N ASP A 257 19.97 2.43 26.86
CA ASP A 257 20.67 2.30 28.13
C ASP A 257 21.61 1.08 28.09
N TRP A 258 21.18 -0.04 27.52
CA TRP A 258 22.02 -1.23 27.34
C TRP A 258 23.22 -0.97 26.41
N VAL A 259 23.02 -0.28 25.30
CA VAL A 259 24.07 0.13 24.36
C VAL A 259 25.07 1.08 25.04
N HIS A 260 24.59 2.05 25.84
CA HIS A 260 25.44 3.00 26.53
C HIS A 260 26.20 2.42 27.73
N ILE A 261 25.70 1.34 28.35
CA ILE A 261 26.36 0.67 29.48
C ILE A 261 27.49 -0.29 29.01
N GLN A 262 27.44 -0.78 27.77
CA GLN A 262 28.39 -1.77 27.23
C GLN A 262 29.47 -1.19 26.30
N GLY A 263 29.37 0.08 25.90
CA GLY A 263 30.35 0.79 25.07
C GLY A 263 31.31 1.65 25.88
#